data_AF-A0A932LIT9-F1
#
_entry.id   AF-A0A932LIT9-F1
#
_cell.length_a   1.000
_cell.length_b   1.000
_cell.length_c   1.000
_cell.angle_alpha   90.00
_cell.angle_beta   90.00
_cell.angle_gamma   90.00
#
_symmetry.space_group_name_H-M   'P 1'
#
loop_
_entity.id
_entity.type
_entity.pdbx_description
1 polymer ?
#
loop_
_entity_poly.entity_id
_entity_poly.type
_entity_poly.pdbx_seq_one_letter_code
_entity_poly.pdbx_strand_id
1 'polypeptide(L)'
;MKRTAMVMTTALLSITAWARTQAYGQAAPQTAPATPPAGQTTAAQPAAPTASAAKRPPQAKTQPELDAYNAVAALKDPAALEKGGEDFAIKFPDSELRKLLYQAAMRTYQAANNGERTEAVGRKVLSMDGDDPEALVIVAEVISERTRDSDLDKDQRYDEAQKMAQKATQTVETDVVFNAGTPQEKIDAYKSLLRSNAYSVMGTIDFKKDNFVGAQDNLQKSIDAYPAQPDPVVVLRLAISLDKQTKYPDALKVANRAVELTPEGSQLGTLARQERNRLQQLTGGTAPPSTQPQAQPPKN
;
A
#
# COMPACT_ATOMS: atom_id res chain seq x y z
N MET A 1 -12.02 -31.43 24.15
CA MET A 1 -11.36 -30.11 24.29
C MET A 1 -9.91 -30.23 23.86
N LYS A 2 -9.59 -29.86 22.62
CA LYS A 2 -8.25 -29.47 22.16
C LYS A 2 -8.48 -28.42 21.08
N ARG A 3 -8.18 -27.15 21.38
CA ARG A 3 -8.29 -26.03 20.43
C ARG A 3 -7.07 -26.10 19.52
N THR A 4 -7.25 -26.61 18.31
CA THR A 4 -6.24 -26.53 17.25
C THR A 4 -6.18 -25.09 16.80
N ALA A 5 -5.09 -24.40 17.12
CA ALA A 5 -4.80 -23.05 16.62
C ALA A 5 -4.61 -23.14 15.10
N MET A 6 -5.63 -22.76 14.35
CA MET A 6 -5.55 -22.60 12.91
C MET A 6 -4.84 -21.27 12.65
N VAL A 7 -3.54 -21.36 12.39
CA VAL A 7 -2.72 -20.26 11.89
C VAL A 7 -3.37 -19.81 10.58
N MET A 8 -3.96 -18.60 10.59
CA MET A 8 -4.46 -17.97 9.39
C MET A 8 -3.28 -17.64 8.49
N THR A 9 -3.08 -18.46 7.47
CA THR A 9 -2.33 -18.10 6.29
C THR A 9 -3.08 -16.96 5.62
N THR A 10 -2.72 -15.72 5.95
CA THR A 10 -2.87 -14.61 5.00
C THR A 10 -2.33 -15.10 3.66
N ALA A 11 -3.13 -14.95 2.61
CA ALA A 11 -2.69 -15.19 1.25
C ALA A 11 -1.59 -14.16 0.93
N LEU A 12 -0.38 -14.49 1.38
CA LEU A 12 0.87 -14.07 0.76
C LEU A 12 0.71 -14.46 -0.70
N LEU A 13 0.35 -13.50 -1.55
CA LEU A 13 0.58 -13.68 -2.96
C LEU A 13 2.08 -13.70 -3.13
N SER A 14 2.56 -14.93 -3.26
CA SER A 14 3.84 -15.34 -3.74
C SER A 14 4.07 -14.69 -5.10
N ILE A 15 4.49 -13.42 -5.09
CA ILE A 15 5.47 -12.94 -6.06
C ILE A 15 6.83 -13.41 -5.54
N THR A 16 6.96 -14.71 -5.27
CA THR A 16 8.25 -15.32 -4.98
C THR A 16 8.97 -15.50 -6.31
N ALA A 17 10.10 -14.80 -6.39
CA ALA A 17 11.29 -15.16 -7.12
C ALA A 17 11.15 -15.30 -8.64
N TRP A 18 11.30 -14.18 -9.35
CA TRP A 18 11.92 -14.24 -10.68
C TRP A 18 12.99 -13.15 -10.81
N ALA A 19 14.19 -13.62 -11.14
CA ALA A 19 15.42 -12.89 -11.45
C ALA A 19 16.18 -12.27 -10.27
N ARG A 20 16.74 -13.12 -9.40
CA ARG A 20 18.16 -12.95 -9.04
C ARG A 20 18.99 -14.04 -9.69
N THR A 21 19.38 -13.78 -10.93
CA THR A 21 20.66 -14.17 -11.53
C THR A 21 20.70 -13.53 -12.91
N GLN A 22 21.27 -12.32 -13.01
CA GLN A 22 22.34 -12.00 -13.95
C GLN A 22 22.62 -10.48 -13.97
N ALA A 23 23.90 -10.18 -13.79
CA ALA A 23 24.64 -9.02 -14.28
C ALA A 23 24.15 -7.62 -13.86
N TYR A 24 24.40 -7.26 -12.59
CA TYR A 24 24.94 -5.91 -12.34
C TYR A 24 26.39 -5.91 -12.83
N GLY A 25 26.57 -5.80 -14.15
CA GLY A 25 27.87 -5.90 -14.79
C GLY A 25 27.90 -5.10 -16.09
N GLN A 26 28.64 -3.99 -16.04
CA GLN A 26 29.24 -3.27 -17.18
C GLN A 26 28.27 -2.69 -18.24
N ALA A 27 27.78 -1.48 -18.00
CA ALA A 27 27.58 -0.54 -19.10
C ALA A 27 28.96 0.04 -19.46
N ALA A 28 29.58 -0.49 -20.52
CA ALA A 28 30.74 0.14 -21.15
C ALA A 28 30.31 1.48 -21.78
N PRO A 29 31.12 2.55 -21.69
CA PRO A 29 30.84 3.80 -22.40
C PRO A 29 31.06 3.58 -23.90
N GLN A 30 29.98 3.48 -24.68
CA GLN A 30 30.06 3.61 -26.13
C GLN A 30 30.30 5.08 -26.47
N THR A 31 31.57 5.44 -26.65
CA THR A 31 31.97 6.63 -27.39
C THR A 31 31.79 6.34 -28.89
N ALA A 32 30.75 6.88 -29.50
CA ALA A 32 30.66 7.01 -30.95
C ALA A 32 31.03 8.46 -31.35
N PRO A 33 31.87 8.68 -32.38
CA PRO A 33 32.30 10.02 -32.78
C PRO A 33 31.17 10.78 -33.48
N ALA A 34 31.03 12.06 -33.11
CA ALA A 34 30.16 13.02 -33.79
C ALA A 34 30.77 13.47 -35.12
N THR A 35 30.01 13.31 -36.21
CA THR A 35 30.20 14.06 -37.46
C THR A 35 29.00 15.00 -37.65
N PRO A 36 29.20 16.31 -37.85
CA PRO A 36 28.10 17.23 -38.09
C PRO A 36 27.75 17.31 -39.58
N PRO A 37 26.47 17.36 -39.96
CA PRO A 37 26.06 18.05 -41.17
C PRO A 37 25.37 19.38 -40.81
N ALA A 38 25.78 20.40 -41.54
CA ALA A 38 25.24 21.75 -41.49
C ALA A 38 23.83 21.82 -42.08
N GLY A 39 22.98 22.64 -41.45
CA GLY A 39 21.96 23.47 -42.11
C GLY A 39 20.71 22.80 -42.66
N GLN A 40 19.61 22.85 -41.91
CA GLN A 40 18.30 23.23 -42.45
C GLN A 40 17.34 23.63 -41.31
N THR A 41 16.76 24.82 -41.46
CA THR A 41 15.74 25.41 -40.60
C THR A 41 14.41 24.66 -40.73
N THR A 42 13.88 24.15 -39.62
CA THR A 42 12.49 23.68 -39.52
C THR A 42 11.78 24.31 -38.33
N ALA A 43 10.56 24.78 -38.61
CA ALA A 43 9.69 25.54 -37.74
C ALA A 43 9.41 24.85 -36.39
N ALA A 44 9.25 25.68 -35.36
CA ALA A 44 8.93 25.26 -34.00
C ALA A 44 7.58 24.54 -33.94
N GLN A 45 7.62 23.24 -33.73
CA GLN A 45 6.47 22.44 -33.30
C GLN A 45 6.40 22.51 -31.76
N PRO A 46 5.21 22.68 -31.15
CA PRO A 46 5.10 22.79 -29.70
C PRO A 46 5.70 21.56 -29.02
N ALA A 47 6.63 21.81 -28.11
CA ALA A 47 7.24 20.76 -27.29
C ALA A 47 6.13 20.01 -26.56
N ALA A 48 6.01 18.72 -26.85
CA ALA A 48 5.30 17.79 -25.98
C ALA A 48 5.91 17.90 -24.56
N PRO A 49 5.12 17.79 -23.49
CA PRO A 49 5.66 17.88 -22.14
C PRO A 49 6.78 16.86 -22.00
N THR A 50 7.96 17.33 -21.60
CA THR A 50 9.07 16.48 -21.21
C THR A 50 8.57 15.52 -20.14
N ALA A 51 8.49 14.23 -20.47
CA ALA A 51 8.26 13.19 -19.48
C ALA A 51 9.30 13.40 -18.37
N SER A 52 8.83 13.64 -17.15
CA SER A 52 9.69 13.77 -15.97
C SER A 52 10.65 12.58 -15.95
N ALA A 53 11.95 12.87 -15.96
CA ALA A 53 12.98 11.83 -15.98
C ALA A 53 12.83 10.95 -14.73
N ALA A 54 12.44 9.68 -14.92
CA ALA A 54 12.32 8.72 -13.83
C ALA A 54 13.65 8.53 -13.10
N LYS A 55 13.62 8.31 -11.78
CA LYS A 55 14.85 8.07 -10.99
C LYS A 55 15.60 6.84 -11.53
N ARG A 56 16.91 6.97 -11.74
CA ARG A 56 17.76 5.86 -12.18
C ARG A 56 17.89 4.79 -11.07
N PRO A 57 18.12 3.52 -11.41
CA PRO A 57 18.36 2.50 -10.40
C PRO A 57 19.64 2.75 -9.58
N PRO A 58 19.63 2.40 -8.26
CA PRO A 58 20.83 2.36 -7.44
C PRO A 58 21.89 1.41 -8.03
N GLN A 59 23.16 1.81 -7.94
CA GLN A 59 24.28 1.03 -8.49
C GLN A 59 25.37 0.78 -7.45
N ALA A 60 25.99 -0.39 -7.54
CA ALA A 60 27.25 -0.65 -6.84
C ALA A 60 28.35 0.21 -7.45
N LYS A 61 29.20 0.81 -6.62
CA LYS A 61 30.40 1.54 -7.04
C LYS A 61 31.60 0.62 -7.21
N THR A 62 31.64 -0.49 -6.48
CA THR A 62 32.79 -1.41 -6.49
C THR A 62 32.36 -2.89 -6.43
N GLN A 63 33.23 -3.80 -6.86
CA GLN A 63 32.96 -5.24 -6.77
C GLN A 63 32.79 -5.74 -5.31
N PRO A 64 33.64 -5.35 -4.33
CA PRO A 64 33.46 -5.77 -2.95
C PRO A 64 32.14 -5.30 -2.32
N GLU A 65 31.65 -4.14 -2.74
CA GLU A 65 30.34 -3.63 -2.35
C GLU A 65 29.23 -4.50 -2.94
N LEU A 66 29.30 -4.84 -4.23
CA LEU A 66 28.32 -5.71 -4.87
C LEU A 66 28.28 -7.10 -4.21
N ASP A 67 29.43 -7.68 -3.90
CA ASP A 67 29.54 -8.99 -3.25
C ASP A 67 28.92 -8.97 -1.85
N ALA A 68 29.24 -7.93 -1.05
CA ALA A 68 28.67 -7.76 0.28
C ALA A 68 27.16 -7.53 0.24
N TYR A 69 26.68 -6.72 -0.71
CA TYR A 69 25.25 -6.53 -0.94
C TYR A 69 24.56 -7.87 -1.26
N ASN A 70 25.10 -8.64 -2.20
CA ASN A 70 24.52 -9.92 -2.60
C ASN A 70 24.43 -10.91 -1.43
N ALA A 71 25.46 -10.97 -0.58
CA ALA A 71 25.48 -11.83 0.60
C ALA A 71 24.36 -11.46 1.59
N VAL A 72 24.23 -10.18 1.93
CA VAL A 72 23.18 -9.71 2.86
C VAL A 72 21.80 -9.88 2.24
N ALA A 73 21.64 -9.49 0.98
CA ALA A 73 20.35 -9.46 0.34
C ALA A 73 19.80 -10.87 0.05
N ALA A 74 20.60 -11.93 0.18
CA ALA A 74 20.16 -13.32 0.09
C ALA A 74 19.47 -13.81 1.37
N LEU A 75 19.66 -13.13 2.50
CA LEU A 75 19.07 -13.47 3.78
C LEU A 75 17.53 -13.38 3.71
N LYS A 76 16.86 -14.23 4.50
CA LYS A 76 15.39 -14.34 4.55
C LYS A 76 14.81 -13.93 5.90
N ASP A 77 15.60 -14.03 6.96
CA ASP A 77 15.21 -13.57 8.28
C ASP A 77 15.27 -12.03 8.32
N PRO A 78 14.20 -11.34 8.75
CA PRO A 78 14.14 -9.88 8.72
C PRO A 78 15.18 -9.23 9.64
N ALA A 79 15.46 -9.80 10.81
CA ALA A 79 16.43 -9.25 11.74
C ALA A 79 17.87 -9.41 11.24
N ALA A 80 18.20 -10.57 10.65
CA ALA A 80 19.48 -10.80 10.01
C ALA A 80 19.69 -9.88 8.79
N LEU A 81 18.64 -9.67 7.99
CA LEU A 81 18.69 -8.79 6.82
C LEU A 81 18.91 -7.32 7.24
N GLU A 82 18.21 -6.87 8.28
CA GLU A 82 18.41 -5.53 8.84
C GLU A 82 19.82 -5.35 9.42
N LYS A 83 20.27 -6.30 10.25
CA LYS A 83 21.63 -6.25 10.83
C LYS A 83 22.71 -6.28 9.76
N GLY A 84 22.54 -7.12 8.73
CA GLY A 84 23.44 -7.13 7.59
C GLY A 84 23.41 -5.82 6.80
N GLY A 85 22.24 -5.18 6.67
CA GLY A 85 22.10 -3.84 6.09
C GLY A 85 22.81 -2.75 6.90
N GLU A 86 22.82 -2.87 8.22
CA GLU A 86 23.57 -1.98 9.14
C GLU A 86 25.07 -2.16 8.98
N ASP A 87 25.55 -3.39 9.01
CA ASP A 87 26.98 -3.69 8.82
C ASP A 87 27.46 -3.27 7.43
N PHE A 88 26.63 -3.49 6.41
CA PHE A 88 26.87 -3.00 5.06
C PHE A 88 26.95 -1.47 5.02
N ALA A 89 26.04 -0.76 5.69
CA ALA A 89 26.03 0.70 5.71
C ALA A 89 27.23 1.30 6.47
N ILE A 90 27.75 0.61 7.49
CA ILE A 90 29.00 0.99 8.18
C ILE A 90 30.21 0.81 7.25
N LYS A 91 30.27 -0.32 6.55
CA LYS A 91 31.39 -0.65 5.66
C LYS A 91 31.40 0.16 4.36
N PHE A 92 30.22 0.49 3.84
CA PHE A 92 30.03 1.22 2.58
C PHE A 92 29.07 2.41 2.78
N PRO A 93 29.49 3.46 3.51
CA PRO A 93 28.62 4.58 3.89
C PRO A 93 28.12 5.38 2.70
N ASP A 94 28.83 5.37 1.56
CA ASP A 94 28.42 6.08 0.35
C ASP A 94 27.70 5.18 -0.66
N SER A 95 27.39 3.93 -0.30
CA SER A 95 26.71 2.99 -1.20
C SER A 95 25.26 3.39 -1.43
N GLU A 96 24.84 3.35 -2.70
CA GLU A 96 23.44 3.53 -3.10
C GLU A 96 22.60 2.28 -2.77
N LEU A 97 23.25 1.12 -2.56
CA LEU A 97 22.58 -0.16 -2.30
C LEU A 97 22.05 -0.29 -0.88
N ARG A 98 22.45 0.60 0.04
CA ARG A 98 21.97 0.62 1.44
C ARG A 98 20.45 0.66 1.49
N LYS A 99 19.83 1.53 0.69
CA LYS A 99 18.38 1.68 0.60
C LYS A 99 17.69 0.35 0.26
N LEU A 100 18.24 -0.38 -0.71
CA LEU A 100 17.66 -1.65 -1.19
C LEU A 100 17.65 -2.73 -0.10
N LEU A 101 18.68 -2.78 0.76
CA LEU A 101 18.73 -3.72 1.88
C LEU A 101 17.67 -3.39 2.94
N TYR A 102 17.50 -2.11 3.29
CA TYR A 102 16.46 -1.70 4.23
C TYR A 102 15.05 -1.85 3.67
N GLN A 103 14.84 -1.60 2.37
CA GLN A 103 13.57 -1.91 1.72
C GLN A 103 13.23 -3.40 1.80
N ALA A 104 14.23 -4.27 1.55
CA ALA A 104 14.03 -5.70 1.68
C ALA A 104 13.68 -6.09 3.13
N ALA A 105 14.39 -5.56 4.12
CA ALA A 105 14.08 -5.78 5.55
C ALA A 105 12.67 -5.28 5.92
N MET A 106 12.29 -4.08 5.50
CA MET A 106 10.95 -3.51 5.71
C MET A 106 9.85 -4.44 5.19
N ARG A 107 9.97 -4.90 3.93
CA ARG A 107 9.01 -5.84 3.32
C ARG A 107 8.94 -7.16 4.08
N THR A 108 10.08 -7.69 4.54
CA THR A 108 10.11 -8.94 5.31
C THR A 108 9.46 -8.77 6.69
N TYR A 109 9.69 -7.64 7.38
CA TYR A 109 8.96 -7.34 8.62
C TYR A 109 7.46 -7.15 8.38
N GLN A 110 7.06 -6.49 7.29
CA GLN A 110 5.65 -6.33 6.92
C GLN A 110 4.99 -7.70 6.70
N ALA A 111 5.64 -8.58 5.93
CA ALA A 111 5.18 -9.94 5.69
C ALA A 111 5.11 -10.79 6.98
N ALA A 112 5.99 -10.52 7.95
CA ALA A 112 5.96 -11.12 9.28
C ALA A 112 4.94 -10.48 10.24
N ASN A 113 4.12 -9.53 9.75
CA ASN A 113 3.17 -8.75 10.53
C ASN A 113 3.80 -8.03 11.75
N ASN A 114 5.06 -7.61 11.61
CA ASN A 114 5.79 -6.89 12.66
C ASN A 114 5.75 -5.38 12.40
N GLY A 115 4.59 -4.77 12.68
CA GLY A 115 4.37 -3.34 12.38
C GLY A 115 5.39 -2.40 13.02
N GLU A 116 5.85 -2.66 14.25
CA GLU A 116 6.83 -1.80 14.93
C GLU A 116 8.15 -1.74 14.15
N ARG A 117 8.68 -2.90 13.73
CA ARG A 117 9.91 -2.96 12.93
C ARG A 117 9.68 -2.51 11.50
N THR A 118 8.52 -2.79 10.92
CA THR A 118 8.16 -2.28 9.59
C THR A 118 8.20 -0.74 9.57
N GLU A 119 7.60 -0.07 10.55
CA GLU A 119 7.64 1.40 10.65
C GLU A 119 9.08 1.89 10.87
N ALA A 120 9.81 1.32 11.83
CA ALA A 120 11.17 1.76 12.14
C ALA A 120 12.12 1.65 10.92
N VAL A 121 12.11 0.51 10.23
CA VAL A 121 12.95 0.29 9.05
C VAL A 121 12.43 1.09 7.85
N GLY A 122 11.12 1.23 7.67
CA GLY A 122 10.55 2.07 6.62
C GLY A 122 10.94 3.54 6.78
N ARG A 123 10.93 4.08 8.00
CA ARG A 123 11.43 5.43 8.29
C ARG A 123 12.93 5.56 7.97
N LYS A 124 13.72 4.50 8.17
CA LYS A 124 15.13 4.47 7.77
C LYS A 124 15.28 4.54 6.24
N VAL A 125 14.43 3.87 5.47
CA VAL A 125 14.36 4.03 4.01
C VAL A 125 14.03 5.48 3.65
N LEU A 126 12.99 6.07 4.27
CA LEU A 126 12.56 7.44 4.00
C LEU A 126 13.60 8.50 4.39
N SER A 127 14.48 8.21 5.35
CA SER A 127 15.62 9.08 5.66
C SER A 127 16.68 9.14 4.55
N MET A 128 16.74 8.11 3.70
CA MET A 128 17.64 8.04 2.54
C MET A 128 16.96 8.54 1.26
N ASP A 129 15.67 8.26 1.11
CA ASP A 129 14.84 8.71 -0.01
C ASP A 129 13.42 9.00 0.47
N GLY A 130 13.16 10.26 0.79
CA GLY A 130 11.87 10.69 1.33
C GLY A 130 10.73 10.66 0.32
N ASP A 131 11.00 10.37 -0.95
CA ASP A 131 10.01 10.27 -2.03
C ASP A 131 9.68 8.81 -2.38
N ASP A 132 10.31 7.83 -1.72
CA ASP A 132 10.09 6.41 -2.01
C ASP A 132 8.61 6.02 -1.80
N PRO A 133 7.84 5.79 -2.87
CA PRO A 133 6.39 5.63 -2.76
C PRO A 133 6.00 4.36 -1.99
N GLU A 134 6.82 3.31 -2.06
CA GLU A 134 6.56 2.08 -1.33
C GLU A 134 6.76 2.26 0.18
N ALA A 135 7.89 2.82 0.61
CA ALA A 135 8.12 3.08 2.03
C ALA A 135 7.09 4.07 2.59
N LEU A 136 6.71 5.10 1.81
CA LEU A 136 5.64 6.04 2.20
C LEU A 136 4.32 5.30 2.47
N VAL A 137 3.88 4.43 1.56
CA VAL A 137 2.64 3.65 1.72
C VAL A 137 2.72 2.71 2.91
N ILE A 138 3.80 1.92 3.01
CA ILE A 138 3.95 0.89 4.05
C ILE A 138 3.99 1.52 5.45
N VAL A 139 4.75 2.60 5.63
CA VAL A 139 4.80 3.31 6.92
C VAL A 139 3.44 3.92 7.25
N ALA A 140 2.78 4.56 6.26
CA ALA A 140 1.47 5.17 6.47
C ALA A 140 0.38 4.14 6.82
N GLU A 141 0.43 2.95 6.23
CA GLU A 141 -0.45 1.83 6.55
C GLU A 141 -0.25 1.35 8.00
N VAL A 142 1.00 1.17 8.42
CA VAL A 142 1.30 0.78 9.80
C VAL A 142 0.78 1.83 10.80
N ILE A 143 1.00 3.11 10.51
CA ILE A 143 0.52 4.21 11.36
C ILE A 143 -1.01 4.21 11.40
N SER A 144 -1.68 4.13 10.24
CA SER A 144 -3.14 4.20 10.17
C SER A 144 -3.80 3.04 10.90
N GLU A 145 -3.27 1.82 10.77
CA GLU A 145 -3.83 0.62 11.39
C GLU A 145 -3.57 0.56 12.90
N ARG A 146 -2.37 0.95 13.34
CA ARG A 146 -1.95 0.79 14.75
C ARG A 146 -2.29 1.95 15.67
N THR A 147 -2.62 3.12 15.11
CA THR A 147 -3.09 4.26 15.91
C THR A 147 -4.48 3.94 16.48
N ARG A 148 -4.61 4.08 17.80
CA ARG A 148 -5.80 3.77 18.59
C ARG A 148 -6.54 5.05 18.98
N ASP A 149 -7.83 4.93 19.26
CA ASP A 149 -8.64 6.05 19.73
C ASP A 149 -8.17 6.62 21.08
N SER A 150 -7.46 5.82 21.87
CA SER A 150 -6.89 6.21 23.16
C SER A 150 -5.56 6.95 23.06
N ASP A 151 -4.94 7.00 21.89
CA ASP A 151 -3.60 7.59 21.73
C ASP A 151 -3.71 9.12 21.78
N LEU A 152 -2.90 9.75 22.64
CA LEU A 152 -2.93 11.21 22.83
C LEU A 152 -2.49 11.97 21.58
N ASP A 153 -1.66 11.36 20.75
CA ASP A 153 -1.11 11.90 19.50
C ASP A 153 -1.85 11.37 18.25
N LYS A 154 -3.04 10.76 18.41
CA LYS A 154 -3.82 10.15 17.33
C LYS A 154 -3.95 11.03 16.09
N ASP A 155 -4.37 12.28 16.27
CA ASP A 155 -4.60 13.19 15.14
C ASP A 155 -3.30 13.53 14.41
N GLN A 156 -2.20 13.73 15.16
CA GLN A 156 -0.87 13.96 14.58
C GLN A 156 -0.40 12.74 13.77
N ARG A 157 -0.59 11.54 14.30
CA ARG A 157 -0.23 10.28 13.62
C ARG A 157 -1.03 10.10 12.34
N TYR A 158 -2.34 10.35 12.37
CA TYR A 158 -3.17 10.29 11.18
C TYR A 158 -2.81 11.34 10.14
N ASP A 159 -2.50 12.57 10.55
CA ASP A 159 -2.08 13.61 9.62
C ASP A 159 -0.73 13.31 8.98
N GLU A 160 0.20 12.68 9.72
CA GLU A 160 1.45 12.18 9.17
C GLU A 160 1.19 11.10 8.11
N ALA A 161 0.41 10.06 8.44
CA ALA A 161 0.10 8.98 7.52
C ALA A 161 -0.64 9.47 6.26
N GLN A 162 -1.56 10.42 6.41
CA GLN A 162 -2.28 11.03 5.30
C GLN A 162 -1.33 11.78 4.35
N LYS A 163 -0.37 12.55 4.88
CA LYS A 163 0.66 13.23 4.08
C LYS A 163 1.55 12.23 3.35
N MET A 164 1.97 11.15 4.01
CA MET A 164 2.77 10.10 3.39
C MET A 164 2.00 9.41 2.24
N ALA A 165 0.76 9.02 2.47
CA ALA A 165 -0.09 8.40 1.45
C ALA A 165 -0.35 9.34 0.27
N GLN A 166 -0.64 10.61 0.52
CA GLN A 166 -0.78 11.62 -0.52
C GLN A 166 0.53 11.83 -1.31
N LYS A 167 1.67 11.83 -0.62
CA LYS A 167 2.96 11.94 -1.30
C LYS A 167 3.23 10.73 -2.19
N ALA A 168 2.88 9.53 -1.74
CA ALA A 168 3.03 8.32 -2.54
C ALA A 168 2.20 8.37 -3.84
N THR A 169 0.99 8.95 -3.83
CA THR A 169 0.21 9.10 -5.09
C THR A 169 0.85 10.08 -6.07
N GLN A 170 1.68 11.01 -5.59
CA GLN A 170 2.43 11.95 -6.41
C GLN A 170 3.74 11.32 -6.96
N THR A 171 4.43 10.54 -6.14
CA THR A 171 5.76 9.99 -6.48
C THR A 171 5.70 8.63 -7.17
N VAL A 172 4.55 7.92 -7.13
CA VAL A 172 4.40 6.58 -7.75
C VAL A 172 4.71 6.55 -9.24
N GLU A 173 4.55 7.67 -9.96
CA GLU A 173 4.86 7.72 -11.39
C GLU A 173 6.35 7.86 -11.70
N THR A 174 7.10 8.52 -10.82
CA THR A 174 8.45 9.03 -11.11
C THR A 174 9.55 8.37 -10.27
N ASP A 175 9.20 7.85 -9.10
CA ASP A 175 10.16 7.44 -8.06
C ASP A 175 10.17 5.93 -7.81
N VAL A 176 9.38 5.16 -8.57
CA VAL A 176 9.50 3.70 -8.58
C VAL A 176 10.59 3.28 -9.55
N VAL A 177 11.58 2.57 -9.03
CA VAL A 177 12.71 2.03 -9.79
C VAL A 177 12.44 0.57 -10.16
N PHE A 178 12.59 0.26 -11.44
CA PHE A 178 12.52 -1.11 -11.96
C PHE A 178 13.83 -1.51 -12.64
N ASN A 179 14.11 -2.81 -12.67
CA ASN A 179 15.24 -3.34 -13.44
C ASN A 179 14.98 -3.19 -14.94
N ALA A 180 16.04 -2.99 -15.72
CA ALA A 180 15.96 -3.00 -17.18
C ALA A 180 15.33 -4.31 -17.68
N GLY A 181 14.41 -4.20 -18.64
CA GLY A 181 13.68 -5.34 -19.20
C GLY A 181 12.50 -5.84 -18.36
N THR A 182 12.14 -5.15 -17.26
CA THR A 182 10.86 -5.42 -16.57
C THR A 182 9.69 -5.17 -17.54
N PRO A 183 8.79 -6.15 -17.77
CA PRO A 183 7.62 -5.96 -18.63
C PRO A 183 6.76 -4.79 -18.18
N GLN A 184 6.27 -3.99 -19.14
CA GLN A 184 5.49 -2.78 -18.86
C GLN A 184 4.22 -3.09 -18.05
N GLU A 185 3.57 -4.22 -18.32
CA GLU A 185 2.36 -4.64 -17.61
C GLU A 185 2.64 -4.87 -16.12
N LYS A 186 3.84 -5.35 -15.77
CA LYS A 186 4.24 -5.53 -14.36
C LYS A 186 4.55 -4.21 -13.68
N ILE A 187 5.17 -3.27 -14.41
CA ILE A 187 5.43 -1.90 -13.95
C ILE A 187 4.10 -1.22 -13.62
N ASP A 188 3.16 -1.26 -14.56
CA ASP A 188 1.85 -0.61 -14.44
C ASP A 188 1.01 -1.25 -13.32
N ALA A 189 1.02 -2.58 -13.20
CA ALA A 189 0.36 -3.30 -12.11
C ALA A 189 0.91 -2.91 -10.74
N TYR A 190 2.24 -2.81 -10.60
CA TYR A 190 2.87 -2.43 -9.33
C TYR A 190 2.56 -0.98 -8.94
N LYS A 191 2.66 -0.04 -9.88
CA LYS A 191 2.27 1.36 -9.65
C LYS A 191 0.79 1.47 -9.27
N SER A 192 -0.07 0.73 -9.95
CA SER A 192 -1.51 0.66 -9.66
C SER A 192 -1.80 0.13 -8.27
N LEU A 193 -1.09 -0.92 -7.83
CA LEU A 193 -1.17 -1.46 -6.48
C LEU A 193 -0.73 -0.44 -5.43
N LEU A 194 0.41 0.23 -5.62
CA LEU A 194 0.87 1.28 -4.69
C LEU A 194 -0.15 2.42 -4.58
N ARG A 195 -0.71 2.86 -5.72
CA ARG A 195 -1.76 3.88 -5.73
C ARG A 195 -3.02 3.42 -5.00
N SER A 196 -3.42 2.17 -5.20
CA SER A 196 -4.54 1.55 -4.49
C SER A 196 -4.33 1.54 -2.99
N ASN A 197 -3.13 1.14 -2.53
CA ASN A 197 -2.79 1.11 -1.10
C ASN A 197 -2.73 2.52 -0.49
N ALA A 198 -2.18 3.51 -1.21
CA ALA A 198 -2.20 4.90 -0.75
C ALA A 198 -3.63 5.42 -0.53
N TYR A 199 -4.54 5.16 -1.48
CA TYR A 199 -5.96 5.49 -1.33
C TYR A 199 -6.63 4.70 -0.19
N SER A 200 -6.27 3.43 0.01
CA SER A 200 -6.76 2.62 1.13
C SER A 200 -6.37 3.23 2.47
N VAL A 201 -5.13 3.69 2.62
CA VAL A 201 -4.66 4.37 3.84
C VAL A 201 -5.47 5.64 4.12
N MET A 202 -5.62 6.51 3.12
CA MET A 202 -6.40 7.75 3.28
C MET A 202 -7.86 7.44 3.64
N GLY A 203 -8.49 6.49 2.96
CA GLY A 203 -9.87 6.08 3.23
C GLY A 203 -10.04 5.43 4.60
N THR A 204 -9.04 4.70 5.09
CA THR A 204 -9.02 4.11 6.44
C THR A 204 -8.90 5.18 7.51
N ILE A 205 -8.07 6.20 7.30
CA ILE A 205 -7.96 7.34 8.22
C ILE A 205 -9.27 8.11 8.27
N ASP A 206 -9.86 8.42 7.11
CA ASP A 206 -11.17 9.06 7.05
C ASP A 206 -12.25 8.24 7.77
N PHE A 207 -12.25 6.93 7.57
CA PHE A 207 -13.17 6.01 8.25
C PHE A 207 -13.01 6.08 9.78
N LYS A 208 -11.77 6.05 10.28
CA LYS A 208 -11.46 6.13 11.72
C LYS A 208 -11.72 7.52 12.32
N LYS A 209 -11.76 8.56 11.50
CA LYS A 209 -12.16 9.94 11.88
C LYS A 209 -13.68 10.17 11.73
N ASP A 210 -14.48 9.13 11.47
CA ASP A 210 -15.91 9.21 11.15
C ASP A 210 -16.25 10.11 9.94
N ASN A 211 -15.26 10.44 9.11
CA ASN A 211 -15.43 11.15 7.84
C ASN A 211 -15.88 10.17 6.75
N PHE A 212 -17.10 9.65 6.88
CA PHE A 212 -17.58 8.59 5.99
C PHE A 212 -17.72 9.00 4.52
N VAL A 213 -17.87 10.31 4.23
CA VAL A 213 -17.87 10.84 2.86
C VAL A 213 -16.46 10.76 2.26
N GLY A 214 -15.44 11.21 2.99
CA GLY A 214 -14.04 11.08 2.56
C GLY A 214 -13.61 9.61 2.45
N ALA A 215 -14.04 8.78 3.40
CA ALA A 215 -13.78 7.35 3.39
C ALA A 215 -14.38 6.69 2.14
N GLN A 216 -15.62 7.02 1.79
CA GLN A 216 -16.24 6.51 0.56
C GLN A 216 -15.42 6.89 -0.68
N ASP A 217 -15.04 8.16 -0.83
CA ASP A 217 -14.28 8.66 -1.98
C ASP A 217 -12.93 7.95 -2.12
N ASN A 218 -12.15 7.91 -1.04
CA ASN A 218 -10.82 7.31 -1.05
C ASN A 218 -10.84 5.78 -1.17
N LEU A 219 -11.74 5.07 -0.49
CA LEU A 219 -11.85 3.61 -0.60
C LEU A 219 -12.34 3.20 -2.00
N GLN A 220 -13.21 3.99 -2.64
CA GLN A 220 -13.60 3.74 -4.03
C GLN A 220 -12.40 3.93 -4.99
N LYS A 221 -11.65 5.03 -4.85
CA LYS A 221 -10.41 5.24 -5.62
C LYS A 221 -9.39 4.12 -5.42
N SER A 222 -9.30 3.56 -4.21
CA SER A 222 -8.45 2.40 -3.92
C SER A 222 -8.84 1.19 -4.78
N ILE A 223 -10.13 0.84 -4.81
CA ILE A 223 -10.66 -0.27 -5.62
C ILE A 223 -10.45 -0.01 -7.12
N ASP A 224 -10.72 1.21 -7.58
CA ASP A 224 -10.64 1.57 -9.00
C ASP A 224 -9.19 1.66 -9.49
N ALA A 225 -8.24 1.98 -8.61
CA ALA A 225 -6.82 2.01 -8.94
C ALA A 225 -6.23 0.62 -9.18
N TYR A 226 -6.78 -0.44 -8.58
CA TYR A 226 -6.31 -1.82 -8.78
C TYR A 226 -7.47 -2.83 -8.80
N PRO A 227 -8.33 -2.79 -9.83
CA PRO A 227 -9.60 -3.52 -9.84
C PRO A 227 -9.44 -5.03 -10.02
N ALA A 228 -8.28 -5.48 -10.52
CA ALA A 228 -7.99 -6.89 -10.75
C ALA A 228 -7.96 -7.71 -9.45
N GLN A 229 -7.62 -7.09 -8.33
CA GLN A 229 -7.55 -7.76 -7.04
C GLN A 229 -7.93 -6.80 -5.90
N PRO A 230 -9.23 -6.50 -5.74
CA PRO A 230 -9.70 -5.63 -4.66
C PRO A 230 -9.42 -6.24 -3.29
N ASP A 231 -8.92 -5.45 -2.35
CA ASP A 231 -8.75 -5.87 -0.96
C ASP A 231 -10.13 -6.00 -0.28
N PRO A 232 -10.52 -7.19 0.22
CA PRO A 232 -11.80 -7.37 0.90
C PRO A 232 -11.98 -6.49 2.15
N VAL A 233 -10.90 -6.07 2.83
CA VAL A 233 -10.98 -5.12 3.95
C VAL A 233 -11.42 -3.75 3.46
N VAL A 234 -10.83 -3.26 2.37
CA VAL A 234 -11.21 -1.99 1.72
C VAL A 234 -12.67 -2.03 1.28
N VAL A 235 -13.09 -3.13 0.62
CA VAL A 235 -14.48 -3.29 0.16
C VAL A 235 -15.45 -3.31 1.35
N LEU A 236 -15.12 -4.00 2.44
CA LEU A 236 -15.97 -4.00 3.64
C LEU A 236 -16.04 -2.61 4.29
N ARG A 237 -14.90 -1.91 4.44
CA ARG A 237 -14.87 -0.54 4.98
C ARG A 237 -15.70 0.43 4.12
N LEU A 238 -15.72 0.25 2.80
CA LEU A 238 -16.55 1.04 1.89
C LEU A 238 -18.04 0.76 2.14
N ALA A 239 -18.44 -0.50 2.30
CA ALA A 239 -19.82 -0.86 2.62
C ALA A 239 -20.29 -0.18 3.92
N ILE A 240 -19.47 -0.23 4.98
CA ILE A 240 -19.78 0.40 6.27
C ILE A 240 -19.80 1.94 6.14
N SER A 241 -18.91 2.53 5.34
CA SER A 241 -18.92 3.98 5.08
C SER A 241 -20.20 4.44 4.39
N LEU A 242 -20.74 3.62 3.47
CA LEU A 242 -22.03 3.88 2.81
C LEU A 242 -23.20 3.70 3.78
N ASP A 243 -23.15 2.67 4.62
CA ASP A 243 -24.15 2.44 5.68
C ASP A 243 -24.24 3.63 6.64
N LYS A 244 -23.09 4.14 7.11
CA LYS A 244 -23.03 5.29 8.01
C LYS A 244 -23.55 6.59 7.38
N GLN A 245 -23.60 6.64 6.05
CA GLN A 245 -24.27 7.70 5.29
C GLN A 245 -25.73 7.39 4.97
N THR A 246 -26.29 6.31 5.51
CA THR A 246 -27.67 5.81 5.26
C THR A 246 -27.95 5.42 3.80
N LYS A 247 -26.91 5.20 2.99
CA LYS A 247 -27.02 4.77 1.60
C LYS A 247 -27.21 3.25 1.52
N TYR A 248 -28.26 2.74 2.18
CA TYR A 248 -28.45 1.31 2.41
C TYR A 248 -28.46 0.45 1.13
N PRO A 249 -29.10 0.86 0.01
CA PRO A 249 -29.05 0.07 -1.22
C PRO A 249 -27.63 -0.10 -1.78
N ASP A 250 -26.85 0.98 -1.79
CA ASP A 250 -25.46 0.96 -2.26
C ASP A 250 -24.56 0.19 -1.29
N ALA A 251 -24.73 0.42 0.01
CA ALA A 251 -24.01 -0.31 1.06
C ALA A 251 -24.25 -1.81 0.94
N LEU A 252 -25.50 -2.24 0.72
CA LEU A 252 -25.85 -3.66 0.56
C LEU A 252 -25.16 -4.28 -0.66
N LYS A 253 -25.13 -3.57 -1.79
CA LYS A 253 -24.41 -4.02 -2.99
C LYS A 253 -22.92 -4.24 -2.71
N VAL A 254 -22.28 -3.30 -2.01
CA VAL A 254 -20.85 -3.41 -1.66
C VAL A 254 -20.61 -4.48 -0.60
N ALA A 255 -21.50 -4.63 0.38
CA ALA A 255 -21.42 -5.69 1.40
C ALA A 255 -21.53 -7.09 0.78
N ASN A 256 -22.39 -7.29 -0.21
CA ASN A 256 -22.45 -8.55 -0.97
C ASN A 256 -21.11 -8.86 -1.64
N ARG A 257 -20.50 -7.87 -2.30
CA ARG A 257 -19.15 -8.02 -2.89
C ARG A 257 -18.10 -8.38 -1.83
N ALA A 258 -18.15 -7.78 -0.64
CA ALA A 258 -17.24 -8.14 0.45
C ALA A 258 -17.42 -9.61 0.89
N VAL A 259 -18.66 -10.12 0.92
CA VAL A 259 -18.93 -11.54 1.20
C VAL A 259 -18.36 -12.44 0.11
N GLU A 260 -18.52 -12.10 -1.17
CA GLU A 260 -17.99 -12.86 -2.31
C GLU A 260 -16.45 -12.94 -2.29
N LEU A 261 -15.79 -11.88 -1.85
CA LEU A 261 -14.33 -11.80 -1.78
C LEU A 261 -13.72 -12.50 -0.55
N THR A 262 -14.55 -12.96 0.39
CA THR A 262 -14.06 -13.47 1.69
C THR A 262 -14.42 -14.94 1.90
N PRO A 263 -13.45 -15.80 2.27
CA PRO A 263 -13.72 -17.19 2.58
C PRO A 263 -14.74 -17.35 3.71
N GLU A 264 -15.58 -18.39 3.63
CA GLU A 264 -16.40 -18.83 4.75
C GLU A 264 -15.53 -19.18 5.97
N GLY A 265 -16.06 -18.95 7.17
CA GLY A 265 -15.34 -19.19 8.43
C GLY A 265 -14.22 -18.19 8.76
N SER A 266 -13.78 -17.34 7.83
CA SER A 266 -12.83 -16.26 8.13
C SER A 266 -13.47 -15.18 9.03
N GLN A 267 -12.64 -14.49 9.82
CA GLN A 267 -13.09 -13.39 10.67
C GLN A 267 -13.66 -12.25 9.82
N LEU A 268 -12.94 -11.83 8.79
CA LEU A 268 -13.39 -10.78 7.87
C LEU A 268 -14.69 -11.16 7.15
N GLY A 269 -14.81 -12.41 6.69
CA GLY A 269 -16.04 -12.86 6.07
C GLY A 269 -17.22 -12.91 7.04
N THR A 270 -16.98 -13.22 8.31
CA THR A 270 -18.02 -13.15 9.35
C THR A 270 -18.54 -11.72 9.50
N LEU A 271 -17.64 -10.73 9.56
CA LEU A 271 -18.01 -9.32 9.60
C LEU A 271 -18.76 -8.87 8.34
N ALA A 272 -18.30 -9.28 7.16
CA ALA A 272 -18.97 -8.95 5.90
C ALA A 272 -20.40 -9.52 5.83
N ARG A 273 -20.60 -10.78 6.26
CA ARG A 273 -21.92 -11.42 6.30
C ARG A 273 -22.84 -10.78 7.33
N GLN A 274 -22.32 -10.38 8.50
CA GLN A 274 -23.07 -9.64 9.51
C GLN A 274 -23.57 -8.31 8.96
N GLU A 275 -22.68 -7.55 8.33
CA GLU A 275 -23.02 -6.23 7.79
C GLU A 275 -24.05 -6.33 6.66
N ARG A 276 -23.83 -7.26 5.72
CA ARG A 276 -24.82 -7.57 4.68
C ARG A 276 -26.19 -7.93 5.27
N ASN A 277 -26.25 -8.82 6.27
CA ASN A 277 -27.52 -9.24 6.88
C ASN A 277 -28.28 -8.07 7.52
N ARG A 278 -27.55 -7.20 8.23
CA ARG A 278 -28.13 -5.99 8.83
C ARG A 278 -28.69 -5.06 7.75
N LEU A 279 -27.94 -4.83 6.68
CA LEU A 279 -28.37 -4.01 5.55
C LEU A 279 -29.58 -4.59 4.81
N GLN A 280 -29.65 -5.92 4.64
CA GLN A 280 -30.83 -6.58 4.04
C GLN A 280 -32.11 -6.31 4.84
N GLN A 281 -32.03 -6.32 6.18
CA GLN A 281 -33.18 -5.98 7.04
C GLN A 281 -33.58 -4.50 6.89
N LEU A 282 -32.62 -3.59 6.76
CA LEU A 282 -32.89 -2.16 6.58
C LEU A 282 -33.46 -1.83 5.19
N THR A 283 -33.11 -2.60 4.15
CA THR A 283 -33.63 -2.40 2.79
C THR A 283 -34.93 -3.16 2.52
N GLY A 284 -35.16 -4.28 3.22
CA GLY A 284 -36.33 -5.15 3.06
C GLY A 284 -37.43 -4.94 4.10
N GLY A 285 -37.14 -4.22 5.20
CA GLY A 285 -38.10 -3.86 6.23
C GLY A 285 -38.71 -2.48 5.96
N THR A 286 -40.00 -2.44 5.65
CA THR A 286 -40.82 -1.31 6.09
C THR A 286 -40.56 -1.09 7.58
N ALA A 287 -40.26 0.17 7.96
CA ALA A 287 -40.03 0.53 9.36
C ALA A 287 -41.16 -0.05 10.24
N PRO A 288 -40.86 -0.75 11.36
CA PRO A 288 -41.91 -1.08 12.31
C PRO A 288 -42.55 0.24 12.78
N PRO A 289 -43.90 0.35 12.79
CA PRO A 289 -44.54 1.53 13.36
C PRO A 289 -44.08 1.64 14.81
N SER A 290 -43.55 2.81 15.16
CA SER A 290 -43.27 3.18 16.54
C SER A 290 -44.53 2.94 17.37
N THR A 291 -44.55 1.88 18.16
CA THR A 291 -45.57 1.66 19.18
C THR A 291 -45.37 2.70 20.27
N GLN A 292 -45.95 3.88 20.08
CA GLN A 292 -46.25 4.77 21.20
C GLN A 292 -47.08 3.97 22.21
N PRO A 293 -46.71 3.96 23.51
CA PRO A 293 -47.56 3.37 24.53
C PRO A 293 -48.88 4.13 24.59
N GLN A 294 -49.98 3.47 24.21
CA GLN A 294 -51.32 3.98 24.49
C GLN A 294 -51.50 4.04 26.00
N ALA A 295 -51.64 5.27 26.51
CA ALA A 295 -52.08 5.53 27.87
C ALA A 295 -53.49 4.93 28.07
N GLN A 296 -53.62 4.01 29.01
CA GLN A 296 -54.92 3.52 29.47
C GLN A 296 -55.66 4.65 30.21
N PRO A 297 -56.97 4.83 29.99
CA PRO A 297 -57.75 5.81 30.74
C PRO A 297 -58.01 5.32 32.18
N PRO A 298 -58.19 6.24 33.14
CA PRO A 298 -58.35 5.89 34.54
C PRO A 298 -59.67 5.18 34.77
N LYS A 299 -59.67 4.15 35.62
CA LYS A 299 -60.89 3.58 36.19
C LYS A 299 -61.32 4.43 37.38
N ASN A 300 -62.60 4.81 37.36
CA ASN A 300 -63.34 5.49 38.43
C ASN A 300 -63.19 4.83 39.80
#